data_AF-A0A2M8NC01-F1
#
_entry.id   AF-A0A2M8NC01-F1
#
_cell.length_a   1.000
_cell.length_b   1.000
_cell.length_c   1.000
_cell.angle_alpha   90.00
_cell.angle_beta   90.00
_cell.angle_gamma   90.00
#
_symmetry.space_group_name_H-M   'P 1'
#
loop_
_entity.id
_entity.type
_entity.pdbx_description
1 polymer ?
#
loop_
_entity_poly.entity_id
_entity_poly.type
_entity_poly.pdbx_seq_one_letter_code
_entity_poly.pdbx_strand_id
1 'polypeptide(L)'
;LIVDRRLITKYPLNIIKLKNTLSSLNHPNFGWLLIVDEQDAMRDFLIGIVTQLMRTPFRRIETLDDAITFLYQHDETLSRV
;
A
#
# COMPACT_ATOMS: atom_id res chain seq x y z
N LEU A 1 -6.77 1.28 2.78
CA LEU A 1 -5.78 0.84 3.80
C LEU A 1 -4.54 1.70 3.67
N ILE A 2 -4.06 2.28 4.78
CA ILE A 2 -2.77 3.00 4.80
C ILE A 2 -1.73 2.09 5.47
N VAL A 3 -0.56 1.94 4.84
CA VAL A 3 0.58 1.19 5.37
C VAL A 3 1.76 2.14 5.47
N ASP A 4 2.16 2.48 6.70
CA ASP A 4 3.37 3.25 6.97
C ASP A 4 4.58 2.31 7.08
N ARG A 5 5.54 2.51 6.18
CA ARG A 5 6.73 1.65 6.04
C ARG A 5 8.01 2.32 6.52
N ARG A 6 7.96 3.57 6.99
CA ARG A 6 9.16 4.33 7.36
C ARG A 6 10.01 3.62 8.41
N LEU A 7 9.37 2.89 9.32
CA LEU A 7 10.02 2.14 10.42
C LEU A 7 10.39 0.69 10.07
N ILE A 8 10.17 0.23 8.83
CA ILE A 8 10.49 -1.15 8.44
C ILE A 8 12.00 -1.30 8.23
N THR A 9 12.62 -2.16 9.05
CA THR A 9 14.05 -2.47 8.99
C THR A 9 14.36 -3.86 8.41
N LYS A 10 13.34 -4.69 8.19
CA LYS A 10 13.50 -6.06 7.69
C LYS A 10 12.65 -6.30 6.45
N TYR A 11 13.26 -6.95 5.47
CA TYR A 11 12.60 -7.33 4.23
C TYR A 11 12.22 -8.81 4.21
N PRO A 12 11.10 -9.17 3.57
CA PRO A 12 10.68 -10.56 3.48
C PRO A 12 11.65 -11.35 2.59
N LEU A 13 12.20 -12.44 3.13
CA LEU A 13 13.07 -13.36 2.38
C LEU A 13 12.29 -14.30 1.46
N ASN A 14 10.96 -14.41 1.65
CA ASN A 14 10.10 -15.30 0.88
C ASN A 14 8.86 -14.55 0.38
N ILE A 15 8.88 -14.21 -0.90
CA ILE A 15 7.81 -13.49 -1.60
C ILE A 15 6.55 -14.36 -1.75
N ILE A 16 6.66 -15.69 -1.82
CA ILE A 16 5.51 -16.58 -1.97
C ILE A 16 4.64 -16.55 -0.69
N LYS A 17 5.27 -16.53 0.49
CA LYS A 17 4.53 -16.36 1.76
C LYS A 17 3.79 -15.02 1.80
N LEU A 18 4.39 -13.98 1.22
CA LEU A 18 3.77 -12.65 1.14
C LEU A 18 2.46 -12.68 0.33
N LYS A 19 2.41 -13.42 -0.78
CA LYS A 19 1.18 -13.56 -1.59
C LYS A 19 -0.03 -14.03 -0.78
N ASN A 20 0.17 -15.00 0.13
CA ASN A 20 -0.92 -15.51 0.96
C ASN A 20 -1.43 -14.45 1.93
N THR A 21 -0.55 -13.62 2.50
CA THR A 21 -0.93 -12.49 3.37
C THR A 21 -1.67 -11.40 2.57
N LEU A 22 -1.22 -11.13 1.34
CA LEU A 22 -1.81 -10.11 0.47
C LEU A 22 -3.13 -10.54 -0.19
N SER A 23 -3.55 -11.80 -0.04
CA SER A 23 -4.80 -12.30 -0.61
C SER A 23 -6.03 -11.48 -0.18
N SER A 24 -6.01 -10.98 1.06
CA SER A 24 -7.02 -10.07 1.61
C SER A 24 -7.16 -8.75 0.86
N LEU A 25 -6.10 -8.30 0.17
CA LEU A 25 -6.10 -7.06 -0.60
C LEU A 25 -6.85 -7.19 -1.92
N ASN A 26 -7.12 -8.41 -2.40
CA ASN A 26 -7.88 -8.66 -3.63
C ASN A 26 -9.40 -8.67 -3.40
N HIS A 27 -9.88 -8.22 -2.23
CA HIS A 27 -11.31 -8.15 -1.95
C HIS A 27 -11.99 -7.14 -2.90
N PRO A 28 -13.19 -7.43 -3.47
CA PRO A 28 -13.83 -6.56 -4.45
C PRO A 28 -14.16 -5.16 -3.93
N ASN A 29 -14.38 -5.02 -2.62
CA ASN A 29 -14.63 -3.73 -1.96
C ASN A 29 -13.35 -3.06 -1.46
N PHE A 30 -12.18 -3.57 -1.80
CA PHE A 30 -10.93 -2.93 -1.44
C PHE A 30 -10.65 -1.81 -2.44
N GLY A 31 -10.85 -0.55 -2.01
CA GLY A 31 -10.61 0.64 -2.81
C GLY A 31 -9.14 0.86 -3.11
N TRP A 32 -8.40 1.43 -2.16
CA TRP A 32 -6.99 1.84 -2.38
C TRP A 32 -6.02 1.27 -1.33
N LEU A 33 -4.85 0.85 -1.80
CA LEU A 33 -3.67 0.60 -0.96
C LEU A 33 -2.75 1.83 -1.01
N LEU A 34 -2.60 2.52 0.11
CA LEU A 34 -1.69 3.65 0.22
C LEU A 34 -0.45 3.26 1.01
N ILE A 35 0.71 3.47 0.41
CA ILE A 35 2.00 3.12 1.01
C ILE A 35 2.73 4.42 1.35
N VAL A 36 2.91 4.68 2.64
CA VAL A 36 3.65 5.85 3.14
C VAL A 36 5.10 5.44 3.33
N ASP A 37 5.99 5.97 2.48
CA ASP A 37 7.37 5.49 2.38
C ASP A 37 8.34 6.51 1.75
N GLU A 38 9.56 6.56 2.27
CA GLU A 38 10.68 7.37 1.76
C GLU A 38 11.40 6.65 0.60
N GLN A 39 12.07 7.38 -0.30
CA GLN A 39 12.73 6.78 -1.48
C GLN A 39 13.84 5.83 -1.04
N ASP A 40 13.64 4.53 -1.32
CA ASP A 40 14.61 3.47 -1.09
C ASP A 40 14.49 2.45 -2.23
N ALA A 41 15.59 2.21 -2.93
CA ALA A 41 15.62 1.35 -4.10
C ALA A 41 15.20 -0.11 -3.82
N MET A 42 15.48 -0.62 -2.62
CA MET A 42 15.04 -1.96 -2.23
C MET A 42 13.53 -1.99 -1.99
N ARG A 43 12.98 -0.94 -1.35
CA ARG A 43 11.53 -0.82 -1.15
C ARG A 43 10.78 -0.69 -2.47
N ASP A 44 11.33 0.04 -3.43
CA ASP A 44 10.75 0.20 -4.77
C ASP A 44 10.75 -1.12 -5.55
N PHE A 45 11.85 -1.87 -5.48
CA PHE A 45 11.91 -3.22 -6.06
C PHE A 45 10.84 -4.15 -5.47
N LEU A 46 10.70 -4.16 -4.15
CA LEU A 46 9.70 -4.98 -3.47
C LEU A 46 8.27 -4.56 -3.81
N ILE A 47 8.00 -3.24 -3.88
CA ILE A 47 6.70 -2.73 -4.34
C ILE A 47 6.44 -3.22 -5.76
N GLY A 48 7.41 -3.11 -6.68
CA GLY A 48 7.26 -3.58 -8.06
C GLY A 48 6.93 -5.06 -8.19
N ILE A 49 7.47 -5.91 -7.30
CA ILE A 49 7.10 -7.34 -7.25
C ILE A 49 5.68 -7.51 -6.69
N VAL A 50 5.38 -6.84 -5.57
CA VAL A 50 4.09 -6.96 -4.89
C VAL A 50 2.95 -6.50 -5.78
N THR A 51 3.13 -5.40 -6.51
CA THR A 51 2.11 -4.79 -7.36
C THR A 51 1.78 -5.67 -8.58
N GLN A 52 2.71 -6.49 -9.05
CA GLN A 52 2.43 -7.52 -10.07
C GLN A 52 1.57 -8.67 -9.53
N LEU A 53 1.62 -8.94 -8.22
CA LEU A 53 0.90 -10.04 -7.58
C LEU A 53 -0.51 -9.65 -7.12
N MET A 54 -0.82 -8.36 -7.08
CA MET A 54 -2.12 -7.81 -6.67
C MET A 54 -2.80 -7.10 -7.84
N ARG A 55 -4.14 -7.10 -7.85
CA ARG A 55 -4.92 -6.38 -8.88
C ARG A 55 -5.45 -5.03 -8.40
N THR A 56 -5.16 -4.72 -7.16
CA THR A 56 -5.74 -3.60 -6.42
C THR A 56 -4.98 -2.32 -6.71
N PRO A 57 -5.66 -1.20 -6.94
CA PRO A 57 -4.97 0.06 -7.19
C PRO A 57 -4.21 0.49 -5.94
N PHE A 58 -2.99 0.96 -6.16
CA PHE A 58 -2.09 1.37 -5.11
C PHE A 58 -1.52 2.74 -5.42
N ARG A 59 -1.16 3.49 -4.39
CA ARG A 59 -0.46 4.76 -4.52
C ARG A 59 0.61 4.89 -3.45
N ARG A 60 1.79 5.30 -3.87
CA ARG A 60 2.88 5.66 -2.97
C ARG A 60 2.76 7.12 -2.59
N ILE A 61 2.94 7.42 -1.31
CA ILE A 61 2.79 8.76 -0.73
C ILE A 61 3.92 8.96 0.29
N GLU A 62 4.39 10.19 0.47
CA GLU A 62 5.54 10.48 1.35
C GLU A 62 5.11 10.73 2.80
N THR A 63 3.92 11.33 2.99
CA THR A 63 3.40 11.67 4.32
C THR A 63 2.07 10.98 4.61
N LEU A 64 1.77 10.80 5.89
CA LEU A 64 0.48 10.26 6.32
C LEU A 64 -0.66 11.23 6.01
N ASP A 65 -0.44 12.53 6.17
CA ASP A 65 -1.45 13.57 5.94
C ASP A 65 -1.87 13.63 4.47
N ASP A 66 -0.93 13.48 3.55
CA ASP A 66 -1.22 13.39 2.11
C ASP A 66 -2.00 12.11 1.78
N ALA A 67 -1.73 11.00 2.49
CA ALA A 67 -2.46 9.76 2.28
C ALA A 67 -3.91 9.87 2.73
N ILE A 68 -4.14 10.52 3.87
CA ILE A 68 -5.48 10.83 4.37
C ILE A 68 -6.20 11.77 3.40
N THR A 69 -5.53 12.84 2.94
CA THR A 69 -6.08 13.78 1.95
C THR A 69 -6.47 13.08 0.65
N PHE A 70 -5.63 12.16 0.17
CA PHE A 70 -5.92 11.37 -1.03
C PHE A 70 -7.17 10.52 -0.86
N LEU A 71 -7.31 9.84 0.30
CA LEU A 71 -8.51 9.05 0.60
C LEU A 71 -9.78 9.91 0.59
N TYR A 72 -9.77 11.06 1.25
CA TYR A 72 -10.94 11.97 1.25
C TYR A 72 -11.32 12.52 -0.13
N GLN A 73 -10.41 12.51 -1.10
CA GLN A 73 -10.68 12.95 -2.47
C GLN A 73 -11.22 11.82 -3.37
N HIS A 74 -10.87 10.56 -3.09
CA HIS A 74 -11.08 9.44 -4.02
C HIS A 74 -11.98 8.33 -3.45
N ASP A 75 -12.23 8.33 -2.14
CA ASP A 75 -13.11 7.39 -1.47
C ASP A 75 -14.37 8.13 -1.00
N GLU A 76 -15.43 8.04 -1.81
CA GLU A 76 -16.73 8.68 -1.55
C GLU A 76 -17.42 8.12 -0.30
N THR A 77 -16.98 6.96 0.22
CA THR A 77 -17.52 6.37 1.45
C THR A 77 -16.97 7.04 2.71
N LEU A 78 -15.84 7.75 2.60
CA LEU A 78 -15.29 8.55 3.69
C LEU A 78 -15.97 9.91 3.69
N SER A 79 -17.05 10.02 4.47
CA SER A 79 -17.76 11.28 4.69
C SER A 79 -16.79 12.35 5.19
N ARG A 80 -16.75 13.54 4.54
CA ARG A 80 -16.03 14.71 5.06
C ARG A 80 -16.62 15.05 6.44
N VAL A 81 -15.83 14.86 7.49
CA VAL A 81 -16.16 15.34 8.85
C VAL A 81 -15.74 16.79 8.97
#